data_AF-A0A089KBA0-F1
#
_entry.id   AF-A0A089KBA0-F1
#
_cell.length_a   1.000
_cell.length_b   1.000
_cell.length_c   1.000
_cell.angle_alpha   90.00
_cell.angle_beta   90.00
_cell.angle_gamma   90.00
#
_symmetry.space_group_name_H-M   'P 1'
#
loop_
_entity.id
_entity.type
_entity.pdbx_description
1 polymer ?
#
loop_
_entity_poly.entity_id
_entity_poly.type
_entity_poly.pdbx_seq_one_letter_code
_entity_poly.pdbx_strand_id
1 'polypeptide(L)'
;MLKKVPARAVSLLVVVAVFLSLFFTSLTPANAAAKGAWAPNTAYAVNDTVTYSGSTYTCLQAHTSLTGWEPANVPALWKSGGGTTTPTPTPPPATNGATFYADINYGGKAVTLGTGNYTLSQLNAAGIPNDWMSSLKVPSGWTVEVYENENFGGTKWTYTANSSWVGDNVNDKMTSVKIYIGSPQTSVTKPSEVPSQIWTYVMNVDNKFGKGGDFALLLSAVIKKESSFGAGLPGSPSAGDGLMQVEPNTRNAYLSQFSAKFGRTYNHSSEQDQVALGGLILDEKISRFGSIYNGLLHYNGGDNWYPGATDSYGRPILADQYANAVYATYQGYGGKN
;
A
#
# COMPACT_ATOMS: atom_id res chain seq x y z
N MET A 1 59.96 52.28 6.38
CA MET A 1 60.58 51.43 7.43
C MET A 1 59.96 51.80 8.78
N LEU A 2 58.92 51.09 9.22
CA LEU A 2 58.30 51.35 10.52
C LEU A 2 58.58 50.17 11.48
N LYS A 3 59.26 50.52 12.58
CA LYS A 3 59.68 49.65 13.68
C LYS A 3 58.53 49.45 14.68
N LYS A 4 58.51 48.27 15.29
CA LYS A 4 57.64 47.78 16.37
C LYS A 4 57.63 48.70 17.60
N VAL A 5 56.49 48.82 18.28
CA VAL A 5 56.35 49.21 19.70
C VAL A 5 55.18 48.41 20.34
N PRO A 6 55.24 48.01 21.63
CA PRO A 6 54.64 46.78 22.15
C PRO A 6 53.31 46.96 22.92
N ALA A 7 52.69 45.83 23.22
CA ALA A 7 51.45 45.69 23.98
C ALA A 7 51.61 46.02 25.47
N ARG A 8 50.63 46.74 26.04
CA ARG A 8 50.12 46.60 27.42
C ARG A 8 48.83 47.42 27.62
N ALA A 9 47.74 46.72 27.96
CA ALA A 9 46.64 47.09 28.87
C ALA A 9 45.78 48.33 28.46
N VAL A 10 44.45 48.44 28.55
CA VAL A 10 43.37 47.79 29.32
C VAL A 10 42.05 48.08 28.56
N SER A 11 41.08 47.17 28.70
CA SER A 11 39.63 47.30 28.56
C SER A 11 39.03 48.71 28.45
N LEU A 12 38.10 48.91 27.49
CA LEU A 12 36.66 49.12 27.71
C LEU A 12 36.00 49.84 26.50
N LEU A 13 34.86 49.29 26.05
CA LEU A 13 33.77 49.87 25.26
C LEU A 13 33.80 49.85 23.70
N VAL A 14 32.88 49.01 23.17
CA VAL A 14 32.08 49.12 21.93
C VAL A 14 32.76 48.88 20.58
N VAL A 15 32.70 47.64 20.11
CA VAL A 15 32.32 47.36 18.71
C VAL A 15 31.36 46.16 18.69
N VAL A 16 30.16 46.43 18.20
CA VAL A 16 29.13 45.48 17.77
C VAL A 16 29.70 44.58 16.67
N ALA A 17 29.36 43.30 16.73
CA ALA A 17 29.62 42.23 15.76
C ALA A 17 30.97 41.48 15.90
N VAL A 18 30.83 40.16 15.83
CA VAL A 18 31.87 39.13 15.74
C VAL A 18 32.50 38.75 17.08
N PHE A 19 31.99 37.67 17.68
CA PHE A 19 32.73 36.50 18.21
C PHE A 19 31.76 35.63 19.03
N LEU A 20 30.63 35.25 18.41
CA LEU A 20 29.92 34.01 18.74
C LEU A 20 30.62 32.90 17.96
N SER A 21 31.80 32.49 18.43
CA SER A 21 32.49 31.34 17.87
C SER A 21 33.25 30.67 18.98
N LEU A 22 32.71 29.54 19.42
CA LEU A 22 33.40 28.33 19.86
C LEU A 22 32.30 27.38 20.35
N PHE A 23 31.65 26.73 19.38
CA PHE A 23 30.96 25.42 19.41
C PHE A 23 30.01 25.30 18.20
N PHE A 24 30.43 25.79 17.03
CA PHE A 24 30.02 25.15 15.79
C PHE A 24 31.01 24.00 15.57
N THR A 25 30.76 22.87 16.26
CA THR A 25 31.24 21.60 15.74
C THR A 25 30.62 21.50 14.35
N SER A 26 31.48 21.41 13.34
CA SER A 26 31.11 21.18 11.94
C SER A 26 29.94 20.21 11.85
N LEU A 27 28.74 20.71 11.56
CA LEU A 27 27.67 19.90 11.01
C LEU A 27 28.15 19.55 9.62
N THR A 28 28.90 18.46 9.52
CA THR A 28 29.03 17.74 8.26
C THR A 28 27.61 17.57 7.73
N PRO A 29 27.28 17.95 6.48
CA PRO A 29 26.00 17.58 5.91
C PRO A 29 25.88 16.07 6.11
N ALA A 30 24.81 15.63 6.77
CA ALA A 30 24.62 14.21 7.07
C ALA A 30 24.57 13.47 5.73
N ASN A 31 25.68 12.80 5.41
CA ASN A 31 25.73 11.89 4.30
C ASN A 31 24.67 10.81 4.53
N ALA A 32 23.93 10.46 3.47
CA ALA A 32 22.99 9.35 3.48
C ALA A 32 23.66 8.10 4.09
N ALA A 33 23.13 7.62 5.22
CA ALA A 33 23.68 6.46 5.91
C ALA A 33 22.70 5.28 5.82
N ALA A 34 23.24 4.07 5.65
CA ALA A 34 22.49 2.84 5.85
C ALA A 34 22.39 2.55 7.35
N LYS A 35 21.23 2.82 7.94
CA LYS A 35 20.99 2.77 9.40
C LYS A 35 20.51 1.40 9.89
N GLY A 36 20.45 0.39 9.02
CA GLY A 36 19.99 -0.96 9.36
C GLY A 36 18.48 -1.01 9.59
N ALA A 37 18.01 -1.89 10.48
CA ALA A 37 16.59 -1.99 10.79
C ALA A 37 16.04 -0.70 11.42
N TRP A 38 14.84 -0.28 11.00
CA TRP A 38 14.15 0.86 11.61
C TRP A 38 13.93 0.59 13.10
N ALA A 39 14.12 1.62 13.91
CA ALA A 39 13.90 1.58 15.35
C ALA A 39 13.15 2.85 15.79
N PRO A 40 12.28 2.75 16.82
CA PRO A 40 11.65 3.92 17.42
C PRO A 40 12.69 4.76 18.20
N ASN A 41 12.36 6.02 18.46
CA ASN A 41 13.20 6.98 19.19
C ASN A 41 14.61 7.17 18.63
N THR A 42 14.75 7.00 17.31
CA THR A 42 16.03 7.07 16.59
C THR A 42 16.02 8.27 15.66
N ALA A 43 17.08 9.08 15.71
CA ALA A 43 17.26 10.20 14.79
C ALA A 43 17.70 9.71 13.41
N TYR A 44 16.95 10.14 12.39
CA TYR A 44 17.19 9.87 10.97
C TYR A 44 17.33 11.18 10.20
N ALA A 45 18.40 11.30 9.42
CA ALA A 45 18.61 12.43 8.51
C ALA A 45 17.90 12.20 7.17
N VAL A 46 17.68 13.26 6.39
CA VAL A 46 17.19 13.12 5.01
C VAL A 46 18.15 12.24 4.21
N ASN A 47 17.60 11.32 3.42
CA ASN A 47 18.27 10.28 2.63
C ASN A 47 18.88 9.12 3.43
N ASP A 48 18.77 9.08 4.76
CA ASP A 48 19.08 7.85 5.50
C ASP A 48 18.20 6.70 5.01
N THR A 49 18.76 5.49 4.96
CA THR A 49 18.01 4.29 4.58
C THR A 49 17.88 3.33 5.76
N VAL A 50 16.69 2.77 5.92
CA VAL A 50 16.36 1.77 6.96
C VAL A 50 15.65 0.58 6.36
N THR A 51 15.73 -0.57 7.01
CA THR A 51 14.91 -1.75 6.69
C THR A 51 13.75 -1.88 7.67
N TYR A 52 12.53 -2.07 7.17
CA TYR A 52 11.37 -2.35 8.00
C TYR A 52 10.49 -3.37 7.30
N SER A 53 10.11 -4.44 8.01
CA SER A 53 9.30 -5.53 7.46
C SER A 53 9.81 -6.10 6.12
N GLY A 54 11.13 -6.20 5.97
CA GLY A 54 11.78 -6.74 4.76
C GLY A 54 11.95 -5.75 3.60
N SER A 55 11.46 -4.52 3.72
CA SER A 55 11.56 -3.48 2.69
C SER A 55 12.54 -2.38 3.11
N THR A 56 13.18 -1.74 2.13
CA THR A 56 14.09 -0.60 2.35
C THR A 56 13.34 0.72 2.13
N TYR A 57 13.50 1.64 3.07
CA TYR A 57 12.89 2.96 3.06
C TYR A 57 13.94 4.05 3.19
N THR A 58 13.71 5.16 2.48
CA THR A 58 14.58 6.33 2.46
C THR A 58 13.89 7.47 3.17
N CYS A 59 14.55 8.05 4.16
CA CYS A 59 14.05 9.17 4.94
C CYS A 59 13.92 10.40 4.03
N LEU A 60 12.72 10.98 3.96
CA LEU A 60 12.42 12.17 3.15
C LEU A 60 12.62 13.47 3.92
N GLN A 61 12.43 13.44 5.24
CA GLN A 61 12.49 14.59 6.12
C GLN A 61 13.23 14.19 7.40
N ALA A 62 14.25 14.94 7.81
CA ALA A 62 15.00 14.62 9.01
C ALA A 62 14.09 14.67 10.25
N HIS A 63 14.10 13.63 11.07
CA HIS A 63 13.23 13.50 12.24
C HIS A 63 13.81 12.54 13.29
N THR A 64 13.22 12.52 14.48
CA THR A 64 13.39 11.43 15.44
C THR A 64 12.14 10.56 15.39
N SER A 65 12.30 9.27 15.12
CA SER A 65 11.18 8.33 14.99
C SER A 65 10.43 8.16 16.31
N LEU A 66 9.14 7.85 16.24
CA LEU A 66 8.30 7.46 17.36
C LEU A 66 7.66 6.09 17.07
N THR A 67 7.23 5.39 18.11
CA THR A 67 6.40 4.19 17.95
C THR A 67 5.12 4.55 17.18
N GLY A 68 4.77 3.80 16.14
CA GLY A 68 3.69 4.15 15.21
C GLY A 68 4.13 4.95 13.98
N TRP A 69 5.40 5.39 13.91
CA TRP A 69 5.99 6.04 12.73
C TRP A 69 6.86 5.07 11.92
N GLU A 70 6.44 3.82 11.85
CA GLU A 70 7.13 2.84 11.04
C GLU A 70 7.09 3.27 9.56
N PRO A 71 8.15 3.03 8.78
CA PRO A 71 8.29 3.63 7.45
C PRO A 71 7.13 3.39 6.47
N ALA A 72 6.40 2.27 6.63
CA ALA A 72 5.21 1.96 5.83
C ALA A 72 3.98 2.81 6.19
N ASN A 73 3.91 3.32 7.43
CA ASN A 73 2.75 4.00 7.99
C ASN A 73 2.78 5.52 7.78
N VAL A 74 3.97 6.09 7.54
CA VAL A 74 4.21 7.54 7.45
C VAL A 74 4.95 7.93 6.16
N PRO A 75 4.29 7.84 4.99
CA PRO A 75 4.91 8.10 3.68
C PRO A 75 5.36 9.55 3.45
N ALA A 76 4.92 10.49 4.30
CA ALA A 76 5.43 11.85 4.30
C ALA A 76 6.89 11.95 4.82
N LEU A 77 7.30 11.00 5.66
CA LEU A 77 8.64 10.93 6.25
C LEU A 77 9.54 9.90 5.56
N TRP A 78 8.96 8.93 4.86
CA TRP A 78 9.68 7.81 4.25
C TRP A 78 9.22 7.50 2.83
N LYS A 79 10.17 7.21 1.95
CA LYS A 79 9.93 6.73 0.58
C LYS A 79 10.37 5.28 0.43
N SER A 80 9.50 4.44 -0.12
CA SER A 80 9.86 3.07 -0.49
C SER A 80 10.79 3.07 -1.71
N GLY A 81 12.01 2.57 -1.54
CA GLY A 81 13.01 2.41 -2.61
C GLY A 81 13.72 3.70 -3.10
N GLY A 82 15.05 3.71 -3.00
CA GLY A 82 16.01 4.66 -3.60
C GLY A 82 17.19 4.91 -2.65
N GLY A 83 18.38 4.28 -2.76
CA GLY A 83 19.42 4.45 -3.79
C GLY A 83 20.39 5.59 -3.34
N THR A 84 21.73 5.55 -3.32
CA THR A 84 22.87 4.69 -3.72
C THR A 84 24.11 5.32 -3.03
N THR A 85 25.07 4.63 -2.40
CA THR A 85 26.35 4.13 -3.00
C THR A 85 27.06 3.09 -2.08
N THR A 86 27.20 1.84 -2.57
CA THR A 86 28.29 0.82 -2.40
C THR A 86 28.84 0.48 -0.98
N PRO A 87 29.07 -0.81 -0.59
CA PRO A 87 29.20 -2.02 -1.40
C PRO A 87 28.03 -3.01 -1.33
N THR A 88 27.87 -3.69 -2.46
CA THR A 88 27.03 -4.83 -2.80
C THR A 88 26.75 -5.81 -1.64
N PRO A 89 25.49 -6.06 -1.25
CA PRO A 89 25.13 -7.35 -0.67
C PRO A 89 24.91 -8.33 -1.82
N THR A 90 25.77 -9.34 -1.92
CA THR A 90 25.48 -10.56 -2.67
C THR A 90 24.13 -11.10 -2.19
N PRO A 91 23.11 -11.31 -3.05
CA PRO A 91 21.87 -11.92 -2.58
C PRO A 91 22.19 -13.33 -2.06
N PRO A 92 21.90 -13.66 -0.80
CA PRO A 92 21.94 -15.05 -0.35
C PRO A 92 20.93 -15.86 -1.16
N PRO A 93 21.17 -17.15 -1.46
CA PRO A 93 20.16 -18.01 -2.05
C PRO A 93 18.92 -18.02 -1.16
N ALA A 94 17.79 -17.48 -1.65
CA ALA A 94 16.55 -17.49 -0.90
C ALA A 94 15.99 -18.91 -0.85
N THR A 95 15.77 -19.45 0.35
CA THR A 95 15.12 -20.76 0.57
C THR A 95 13.60 -20.73 0.38
N ASN A 96 13.01 -19.54 0.17
CA ASN A 96 11.59 -19.34 -0.14
C ASN A 96 11.44 -18.18 -1.14
N GLY A 97 10.91 -18.45 -2.34
CA GLY A 97 10.84 -17.43 -3.41
C GLY A 97 10.28 -17.95 -4.73
N ALA A 98 10.19 -17.06 -5.72
CA ALA A 98 9.85 -17.43 -7.10
C ALA A 98 11.09 -18.01 -7.79
N THR A 99 10.93 -19.15 -8.46
CA THR A 99 12.02 -19.84 -9.15
C THR A 99 11.86 -19.70 -10.66
N PHE A 100 12.90 -19.21 -11.33
CA PHE A 100 12.97 -19.01 -12.78
C PHE A 100 13.88 -20.08 -13.40
N TYR A 101 13.50 -20.58 -14.57
CA TYR A 101 14.15 -21.67 -15.26
C TYR A 101 14.54 -21.30 -16.68
N ALA A 102 15.71 -21.77 -17.11
CA ALA A 102 16.25 -21.55 -18.45
C ALA A 102 15.35 -22.14 -19.54
N ASP A 103 14.80 -23.33 -19.26
CA ASP A 103 14.08 -24.12 -20.23
C ASP A 103 12.61 -24.30 -19.82
N ILE A 104 11.79 -24.70 -20.80
CA ILE A 104 10.40 -25.12 -20.57
C ILE A 104 10.33 -26.31 -19.60
N ASN A 105 9.16 -26.52 -19.01
CA ASN A 105 8.85 -27.61 -18.07
C ASN A 105 9.73 -27.62 -16.82
N TYR A 106 10.16 -26.44 -16.36
CA TYR A 106 11.04 -26.27 -15.20
C TYR A 106 12.41 -26.96 -15.40
N GLY A 107 12.86 -27.05 -16.65
CA GLY A 107 14.14 -27.62 -17.03
C GLY A 107 15.30 -26.62 -16.95
N GLY A 108 16.51 -27.11 -17.17
CA GLY A 108 17.71 -26.29 -17.23
C GLY A 108 18.15 -25.73 -15.87
N LYS A 109 19.01 -24.70 -15.93
CA LYS A 109 19.47 -23.99 -14.73
C LYS A 109 18.27 -23.28 -14.08
N ALA A 110 18.23 -23.30 -12.75
CA ALA A 110 17.19 -22.67 -11.95
C ALA A 110 17.79 -21.64 -11.00
N VAL A 111 17.11 -20.51 -10.83
CA VAL A 111 17.48 -19.46 -9.85
C VAL A 111 16.23 -19.04 -9.08
N THR A 112 16.34 -18.97 -7.76
CA THR A 112 15.23 -18.53 -6.89
C THR A 112 15.50 -17.13 -6.35
N LEU A 113 14.52 -16.25 -6.54
CA LEU A 113 14.53 -14.88 -6.02
C LEU A 113 13.43 -14.70 -4.97
N GLY A 114 13.74 -13.97 -3.89
CA GLY A 114 12.75 -13.52 -2.93
C GLY A 114 11.89 -12.37 -3.46
N THR A 115 11.07 -11.79 -2.60
CA THR A 115 10.36 -10.54 -2.93
C THR A 115 11.34 -9.40 -3.17
N GLY A 116 11.06 -8.55 -4.15
CA GLY A 116 11.90 -7.41 -4.49
C GLY A 116 11.68 -6.93 -5.91
N ASN A 117 12.39 -5.85 -6.25
CA ASN A 117 12.44 -5.30 -7.59
C ASN A 117 13.84 -5.53 -8.13
N TYR A 118 13.96 -6.21 -9.27
CA TYR A 118 15.23 -6.63 -9.85
C TYR A 118 15.40 -6.02 -11.24
N THR A 119 16.40 -5.14 -11.39
CA THR A 119 16.88 -4.68 -12.69
C THR A 119 17.73 -5.75 -13.38
N LEU A 120 18.07 -5.57 -14.65
CA LEU A 120 18.91 -6.51 -15.40
C LEU A 120 20.25 -6.78 -14.69
N SER A 121 20.90 -5.73 -14.17
CA SER A 121 22.15 -5.90 -13.43
C SER A 121 21.99 -6.81 -12.20
N GLN A 122 20.87 -6.68 -11.48
CA GLN A 122 20.59 -7.50 -10.29
C GLN A 122 20.22 -8.94 -10.65
N LEU A 123 19.51 -9.14 -11.78
CA LEU A 123 19.22 -10.47 -12.33
C LEU A 123 20.51 -11.19 -12.74
N ASN A 124 21.38 -10.51 -13.49
CA ASN A 124 22.68 -11.05 -13.89
C ASN A 124 23.53 -11.43 -12.68
N ALA A 125 23.53 -10.59 -11.64
CA ALA A 125 24.25 -10.86 -10.39
C ALA A 125 23.67 -12.07 -9.63
N ALA A 126 22.36 -12.30 -9.71
CA ALA A 126 21.70 -13.50 -9.18
C ALA A 126 21.87 -14.74 -10.09
N GLY A 127 22.47 -14.59 -11.27
CA GLY A 127 22.74 -15.65 -12.21
C GLY A 127 21.63 -15.94 -13.22
N ILE A 128 20.69 -14.99 -13.39
CA ILE A 128 19.65 -14.98 -14.43
C ILE A 128 20.10 -14.03 -15.55
N PRO A 129 20.51 -14.53 -16.72
CA PRO A 129 20.85 -13.70 -17.88
C PRO A 129 19.65 -12.90 -18.41
N ASN A 130 19.92 -11.86 -19.21
CA ASN A 130 18.88 -11.19 -20.00
C ASN A 130 18.20 -12.19 -20.92
N ASP A 131 16.91 -12.02 -21.18
CA ASP A 131 16.23 -12.70 -22.28
C ASP A 131 16.42 -14.23 -22.24
N TRP A 132 16.18 -14.81 -21.07
CA TRP A 132 16.61 -16.19 -20.77
C TRP A 132 15.54 -17.11 -20.18
N MET A 133 14.44 -16.54 -19.69
CA MET A 133 13.48 -17.28 -18.90
C MET A 133 12.40 -17.93 -19.77
N SER A 134 12.26 -19.25 -19.65
CA SER A 134 11.29 -20.07 -20.39
C SER A 134 10.17 -20.65 -19.50
N SER A 135 10.40 -20.81 -18.20
CA SER A 135 9.38 -21.26 -17.24
C SER A 135 9.66 -20.76 -15.82
N LEU A 136 8.62 -20.78 -14.97
CA LEU A 136 8.74 -20.30 -13.58
C LEU A 136 7.77 -20.99 -12.61
N LYS A 137 8.22 -21.12 -11.35
CA LYS A 137 7.36 -21.50 -10.22
C LYS A 137 7.11 -20.29 -9.33
N VAL A 138 5.85 -20.09 -8.96
CA VAL A 138 5.40 -18.95 -8.14
C VAL A 138 4.75 -19.52 -6.87
N PRO A 139 5.26 -19.18 -5.67
CA PRO A 139 4.61 -19.57 -4.42
C PRO A 139 3.16 -19.08 -4.37
N SER A 140 2.29 -19.86 -3.73
CA SER A 140 0.89 -19.46 -3.56
C SER A 140 0.80 -18.11 -2.85
N GLY A 141 -0.03 -17.20 -3.39
CA GLY A 141 -0.22 -15.86 -2.86
C GLY A 141 0.87 -14.86 -3.24
N TRP A 142 1.76 -15.17 -4.19
CA TRP A 142 2.76 -14.24 -4.73
C TRP A 142 2.40 -13.80 -6.15
N THR A 143 2.92 -12.64 -6.54
CA THR A 143 2.86 -12.12 -7.90
C THR A 143 4.28 -11.87 -8.41
N VAL A 144 4.52 -12.30 -9.65
CA VAL A 144 5.74 -12.02 -10.43
C VAL A 144 5.33 -11.22 -11.67
N GLU A 145 5.77 -9.97 -11.74
CA GLU A 145 5.61 -9.11 -12.91
C GLU A 145 6.91 -9.10 -13.71
N VAL A 146 6.89 -9.73 -14.89
CA VAL A 146 8.00 -9.81 -15.84
C VAL A 146 7.88 -8.68 -16.84
N TYR A 147 8.98 -8.01 -17.12
CA TYR A 147 9.04 -6.86 -18.02
C TYR A 147 10.03 -7.10 -19.15
N GLU A 148 9.61 -6.75 -20.37
CA GLU A 148 10.40 -6.87 -21.60
C GLU A 148 11.66 -5.97 -21.57
N ASN A 149 11.57 -4.81 -20.93
CA ASN A 149 12.66 -3.83 -20.90
C ASN A 149 13.21 -3.62 -19.48
N GLU A 150 14.36 -2.94 -19.40
CA GLU A 150 14.99 -2.57 -18.14
C GLU A 150 14.13 -1.57 -17.36
N ASN A 151 14.38 -1.47 -16.05
CA ASN A 151 13.72 -0.54 -15.14
C ASN A 151 12.18 -0.65 -15.18
N PHE A 152 11.68 -1.88 -15.37
CA PHE A 152 10.25 -2.23 -15.37
C PHE A 152 9.44 -1.54 -16.48
N GLY A 153 10.09 -1.32 -17.63
CA GLY A 153 9.46 -0.77 -18.83
C GLY A 153 9.03 -1.83 -19.84
N GLY A 154 8.43 -1.38 -20.94
CA GLY A 154 8.01 -2.26 -22.03
C GLY A 154 6.76 -3.07 -21.72
N THR A 155 6.58 -4.16 -22.46
CA THR A 155 5.47 -5.09 -22.22
C THR A 155 5.63 -5.75 -20.86
N LYS A 156 4.52 -5.83 -20.12
CA LYS A 156 4.45 -6.50 -18.81
C LYS A 156 3.63 -7.77 -18.92
N TRP A 157 4.17 -8.86 -18.40
CA TRP A 157 3.46 -10.10 -18.16
C TRP A 157 3.41 -10.40 -16.68
N THR A 158 2.38 -11.11 -16.23
CA THR A 158 2.10 -11.29 -14.81
C THR A 158 1.76 -12.72 -14.50
N TYR A 159 2.43 -13.28 -13.49
CA TYR A 159 2.29 -14.66 -13.06
C TYR A 159 1.94 -14.72 -11.58
N THR A 160 0.85 -15.41 -11.26
CA THR A 160 0.37 -15.65 -9.89
C THR A 160 0.35 -17.15 -9.53
N ALA A 161 0.81 -17.99 -10.46
CA ALA A 161 0.89 -19.44 -10.33
C ALA A 161 2.07 -19.96 -11.16
N ASN A 162 2.41 -21.23 -10.97
CA ASN A 162 3.44 -21.90 -11.76
C ASN A 162 3.08 -21.87 -13.25
N SER A 163 4.05 -21.62 -14.12
CA SER A 163 3.90 -21.81 -15.55
C SER A 163 5.03 -22.68 -16.08
N SER A 164 4.68 -23.86 -16.59
CA SER A 164 5.65 -24.76 -17.24
C SER A 164 6.10 -24.22 -18.58
N TRP A 165 5.38 -23.26 -19.17
CA TRP A 165 5.74 -22.58 -20.41
C TRP A 165 5.21 -21.14 -20.39
N VAL A 166 6.07 -20.15 -20.55
CA VAL A 166 5.66 -18.74 -20.51
C VAL A 166 4.99 -18.24 -21.80
N GLY A 167 5.05 -19.02 -22.88
CA GLY A 167 4.47 -18.68 -24.17
C GLY A 167 5.43 -17.90 -25.07
N ASP A 168 5.22 -18.01 -26.38
CA ASP A 168 6.11 -17.45 -27.42
C ASP A 168 6.33 -15.94 -27.28
N ASN A 169 5.34 -15.23 -26.73
CA ASN A 169 5.40 -13.77 -26.57
C ASN A 169 6.30 -13.32 -25.41
N VAL A 170 6.59 -14.19 -24.45
CA VAL A 170 7.36 -13.88 -23.21
C VAL A 170 8.69 -14.61 -23.15
N ASN A 171 8.77 -15.77 -23.81
CA ASN A 171 9.94 -16.62 -23.80
C ASN A 171 11.19 -15.82 -24.18
N ASP A 172 12.23 -15.92 -23.36
CA ASP A 172 13.50 -15.25 -23.61
C ASP A 172 13.36 -13.73 -23.79
N LYS A 173 12.52 -13.09 -22.98
CA LYS A 173 12.33 -11.62 -22.98
C LYS A 173 12.35 -10.94 -21.63
N MET A 174 12.69 -11.66 -20.56
CA MET A 174 12.72 -11.05 -19.23
C MET A 174 13.99 -10.20 -19.07
N THR A 175 13.82 -8.88 -19.03
CA THR A 175 14.91 -7.92 -18.76
C THR A 175 14.84 -7.33 -17.35
N SER A 176 13.65 -7.23 -16.75
CA SER A 176 13.49 -6.87 -15.34
C SER A 176 12.25 -7.52 -14.72
N VAL A 177 12.22 -7.63 -13.39
CA VAL A 177 11.12 -8.32 -12.68
C VAL A 177 10.79 -7.68 -11.34
N LYS A 178 9.50 -7.62 -11.01
CA LYS A 178 9.01 -7.31 -9.66
C LYS A 178 8.37 -8.54 -9.04
N ILE A 179 8.69 -8.81 -7.79
CA ILE A 179 8.21 -9.96 -7.03
C ILE A 179 7.66 -9.46 -5.70
N TYR A 180 6.39 -9.73 -5.42
CA TYR A 180 5.75 -9.32 -4.17
C TYR A 180 4.68 -10.31 -3.73
N ILE A 181 4.32 -10.25 -2.45
CA ILE A 181 3.22 -11.02 -1.87
C ILE A 181 1.91 -10.28 -2.17
N GLY A 182 0.89 -11.00 -2.63
CA GLY A 182 -0.43 -10.49 -2.99
C GLY A 182 -0.76 -10.66 -4.47
N SER A 183 -1.99 -10.29 -4.85
CA SER A 183 -2.47 -10.27 -6.24
C SER A 183 -1.93 -9.04 -7.00
N PRO A 184 -1.85 -9.07 -8.34
CA PRO A 184 -1.42 -7.93 -9.12
C PRO A 184 -2.32 -6.72 -8.88
N GLN A 185 -1.74 -5.55 -8.58
CA GLN A 185 -2.49 -4.30 -8.56
C GLN A 185 -2.97 -4.03 -9.99
N THR A 186 -4.26 -4.26 -10.27
CA THR A 186 -4.88 -3.67 -11.45
C THR A 186 -4.82 -2.15 -11.28
N SER A 187 -4.34 -1.44 -12.29
CA SER A 187 -4.27 0.03 -12.30
C SER A 187 -5.68 0.62 -12.38
N VAL A 188 -6.47 0.49 -11.32
CA VAL A 188 -7.72 1.22 -11.16
C VAL A 188 -7.37 2.66 -10.81
N THR A 189 -8.00 3.60 -11.49
CA THR A 189 -7.81 5.03 -11.23
C THR A 189 -8.93 5.50 -10.33
N LYS A 190 -8.59 6.26 -9.28
CA LYS A 190 -9.57 6.92 -8.41
C LYS A 190 -10.58 7.71 -9.27
N PRO A 191 -11.89 7.45 -9.16
CA PRO A 191 -12.89 8.29 -9.81
C PRO A 191 -12.75 9.76 -9.38
N SER A 192 -12.98 10.69 -10.29
CA SER A 192 -12.69 12.12 -10.05
C SER A 192 -13.48 12.67 -8.86
N GLU A 193 -14.75 12.27 -8.72
CA GLU A 193 -15.65 12.72 -7.64
C GLU A 193 -15.36 12.10 -6.27
N VAL A 194 -14.63 10.97 -6.21
CA VAL A 194 -14.33 10.30 -4.95
C VAL A 194 -13.24 11.10 -4.22
N PRO A 195 -13.47 11.59 -2.99
CA PRO A 195 -12.46 12.32 -2.24
C PRO A 195 -11.22 11.45 -1.98
N SER A 196 -10.02 12.05 -2.03
CA SER A 196 -8.76 11.30 -1.89
C SER A 196 -8.66 10.54 -0.57
N GLN A 197 -9.22 11.09 0.51
CA GLN A 197 -9.25 10.42 1.81
C GLN A 197 -10.11 9.15 1.78
N ILE A 198 -11.29 9.22 1.16
CA ILE A 198 -12.16 8.05 0.96
C ILE A 198 -11.46 7.00 0.09
N TRP A 199 -10.80 7.44 -0.99
CA TRP A 199 -10.03 6.55 -1.84
C TRP A 199 -8.96 5.78 -1.08
N THR A 200 -8.22 6.46 -0.19
CA THR A 200 -7.25 5.81 0.71
C THR A 200 -7.94 4.74 1.56
N TYR A 201 -9.08 5.06 2.18
CA TYR A 201 -9.80 4.09 3.02
C TYR A 201 -10.23 2.85 2.26
N VAL A 202 -10.84 3.02 1.08
CA VAL A 202 -11.34 1.90 0.28
C VAL A 202 -10.21 1.08 -0.33
N MET A 203 -9.09 1.69 -0.72
CA MET A 203 -7.90 0.97 -1.21
C MET A 203 -7.25 0.15 -0.10
N ASN A 204 -7.18 0.67 1.13
CA ASN A 204 -6.69 -0.10 2.27
C ASN A 204 -7.55 -1.35 2.53
N VAL A 205 -8.86 -1.23 2.39
CA VAL A 205 -9.78 -2.37 2.49
C VAL A 205 -9.59 -3.31 1.31
N ASP A 206 -9.60 -2.83 0.08
CA ASP A 206 -9.36 -3.64 -1.12
C ASP A 206 -8.09 -4.48 -1.02
N ASN A 207 -6.96 -3.85 -0.65
CA ASN A 207 -5.68 -4.53 -0.47
C ASN A 207 -5.75 -5.63 0.59
N LYS A 208 -6.54 -5.43 1.66
CA LYS A 208 -6.76 -6.43 2.70
C LYS A 208 -7.56 -7.65 2.20
N PHE A 209 -8.37 -7.48 1.17
CA PHE A 209 -9.10 -8.57 0.50
C PHE A 209 -8.42 -9.07 -0.78
N GLY A 210 -7.34 -8.44 -1.23
CA GLY A 210 -6.58 -8.83 -2.42
C GLY A 210 -7.35 -8.69 -3.72
N LYS A 211 -8.22 -7.67 -3.82
CA LYS A 211 -9.19 -7.49 -4.92
C LYS A 211 -8.68 -6.63 -6.08
N GLY A 212 -7.43 -6.15 -6.01
CA GLY A 212 -6.76 -5.46 -7.11
C GLY A 212 -7.31 -4.07 -7.41
N GLY A 213 -8.06 -3.47 -6.49
CA GLY A 213 -8.66 -2.15 -6.62
C GLY A 213 -10.10 -2.15 -7.16
N ASP A 214 -10.60 -3.26 -7.69
CA ASP A 214 -11.99 -3.35 -8.15
C ASP A 214 -12.98 -3.21 -6.98
N PHE A 215 -12.64 -3.79 -5.82
CA PHE A 215 -13.46 -3.65 -4.62
C PHE A 215 -13.42 -2.23 -4.07
N ALA A 216 -12.31 -1.51 -4.25
CA ALA A 216 -12.26 -0.09 -3.92
C ALA A 216 -13.25 0.76 -4.74
N LEU A 217 -13.47 0.43 -6.01
CA LEU A 217 -14.50 1.07 -6.84
C LEU A 217 -15.90 0.77 -6.31
N LEU A 218 -16.17 -0.49 -5.94
CA LEU A 218 -17.46 -0.89 -5.38
C LEU A 218 -17.74 -0.19 -4.05
N LEU A 219 -16.78 -0.19 -3.13
CA LEU A 219 -16.91 0.48 -1.84
C LEU A 219 -17.08 2.00 -2.01
N SER A 220 -16.42 2.61 -2.98
CA SER A 220 -16.63 4.03 -3.31
C SER A 220 -18.08 4.30 -3.73
N ALA A 221 -18.67 3.43 -4.55
CA ALA A 221 -20.07 3.54 -4.97
C ALA A 221 -21.05 3.35 -3.79
N VAL A 222 -20.76 2.41 -2.89
CA VAL A 222 -21.53 2.22 -1.64
C VAL A 222 -21.47 3.47 -0.77
N ILE A 223 -20.28 3.98 -0.45
CA ILE A 223 -20.11 5.17 0.41
C ILE A 223 -20.80 6.40 -0.22
N LYS A 224 -20.74 6.55 -1.55
CA LYS A 224 -21.46 7.60 -2.27
C LYS A 224 -22.96 7.50 -2.01
N LYS A 225 -23.54 6.29 -2.10
CA LYS A 225 -24.97 6.07 -1.91
C LYS A 225 -25.41 6.23 -0.45
N GLU A 226 -24.61 5.75 0.48
CA GLU A 226 -24.95 5.71 1.91
C GLU A 226 -24.86 7.07 2.58
N SER A 227 -23.78 7.81 2.30
CA SER A 227 -23.45 9.01 3.07
C SER A 227 -23.05 10.20 2.21
N SER A 228 -23.08 10.07 0.87
CA SER A 228 -22.48 11.06 -0.05
C SER A 228 -21.06 11.42 0.38
N PHE A 229 -20.24 10.40 0.69
CA PHE A 229 -18.89 10.58 1.23
C PHE A 229 -18.84 11.35 2.57
N GLY A 230 -19.86 11.17 3.41
CA GLY A 230 -20.05 11.87 4.69
C GLY A 230 -20.87 13.17 4.60
N ALA A 231 -20.97 13.79 3.43
CA ALA A 231 -21.67 15.07 3.27
C ALA A 231 -23.20 14.97 3.44
N GLY A 232 -23.77 13.78 3.29
CA GLY A 232 -25.21 13.50 3.42
C GLY A 232 -25.65 13.10 4.83
N LEU A 233 -24.73 13.03 5.80
CA LEU A 233 -25.05 12.62 7.17
C LEU A 233 -25.81 13.69 7.99
N PRO A 234 -25.50 15.01 7.89
CA PRO A 234 -26.14 16.01 8.74
C PRO A 234 -27.67 16.00 8.65
N GLY A 235 -28.34 15.89 9.80
CA GLY A 235 -29.80 15.88 9.90
C GLY A 235 -30.47 14.51 9.73
N SER A 236 -29.72 13.46 9.36
CA SER A 236 -30.24 12.09 9.30
C SER A 236 -30.35 11.47 10.71
N PRO A 237 -31.41 10.69 11.01
CA PRO A 237 -31.49 9.93 12.26
C PRO A 237 -30.39 8.86 12.38
N SER A 238 -29.84 8.42 11.24
CA SER A 238 -28.77 7.42 11.15
C SER A 238 -27.38 8.05 10.92
N ALA A 239 -27.23 9.37 11.11
CA ALA A 239 -25.96 10.08 10.90
C ALA A 239 -24.80 9.49 11.71
N GLY A 240 -25.12 8.96 12.89
CA GLY A 240 -24.16 8.32 13.79
C GLY A 240 -23.71 6.92 13.34
N ASP A 241 -24.15 6.41 12.19
CA ASP A 241 -23.68 5.11 11.67
C ASP A 241 -22.47 5.25 10.72
N GLY A 242 -22.13 6.47 10.33
CA GLY A 242 -20.91 6.80 9.61
C GLY A 242 -20.93 6.47 8.12
N LEU A 243 -19.75 6.41 7.51
CA LEU A 243 -19.58 6.47 6.04
C LEU A 243 -20.31 5.39 5.25
N MET A 244 -20.43 4.19 5.82
CA MET A 244 -21.08 3.04 5.17
C MET A 244 -22.41 2.65 5.83
N GLN A 245 -22.94 3.50 6.75
CA GLN A 245 -24.25 3.35 7.37
C GLN A 245 -24.54 1.96 7.99
N VAL A 246 -23.50 1.29 8.51
CA VAL A 246 -23.68 -0.01 9.18
C VAL A 246 -24.37 0.20 10.52
N GLU A 247 -25.62 -0.26 10.68
CA GLU A 247 -26.42 -0.05 11.89
C GLU A 247 -25.79 -0.64 13.18
N PRO A 248 -26.09 -0.09 14.38
CA PRO A 248 -25.43 -0.48 15.63
C PRO A 248 -25.49 -1.97 15.96
N ASN A 249 -26.64 -2.61 15.75
CA ASN A 249 -26.81 -4.05 16.01
C ASN A 249 -25.95 -4.89 15.07
N THR A 250 -25.89 -4.51 13.79
CA THR A 250 -25.02 -5.15 12.81
C THR A 250 -23.54 -4.96 13.16
N ARG A 251 -23.14 -3.75 13.60
CA ARG A 251 -21.75 -3.53 14.05
C ARG A 251 -21.37 -4.47 15.19
N ASN A 252 -22.24 -4.58 16.20
CA ASN A 252 -22.03 -5.43 17.36
C ASN A 252 -21.91 -6.91 16.97
N ALA A 253 -22.72 -7.39 16.01
CA ALA A 253 -22.68 -8.76 15.54
C ALA A 253 -21.37 -9.12 14.82
N TYR A 254 -20.68 -8.15 14.22
CA TYR A 254 -19.48 -8.36 13.39
C TYR A 254 -18.14 -8.07 14.10
N LEU A 255 -18.15 -7.67 15.38
CA LEU A 255 -16.91 -7.27 16.09
C LEU A 255 -15.84 -8.37 16.14
N SER A 256 -16.28 -9.64 16.27
CA SER A 256 -15.37 -10.79 16.32
C SER A 256 -14.72 -11.05 14.95
N GLN A 257 -15.53 -11.08 13.86
CA GLN A 257 -15.03 -11.22 12.50
C GLN A 257 -14.13 -10.05 12.10
N PHE A 258 -14.47 -8.82 12.53
CA PHE A 258 -13.64 -7.65 12.29
C PHE A 258 -12.26 -7.82 12.93
N SER A 259 -12.22 -8.21 14.21
CA SER A 259 -10.97 -8.39 14.94
C SER A 259 -10.11 -9.51 14.32
N ALA A 260 -10.75 -10.62 13.91
CA ALA A 260 -10.06 -11.71 13.23
C ALA A 260 -9.51 -11.29 11.85
N LYS A 261 -10.26 -10.54 11.06
CA LYS A 261 -9.82 -10.09 9.72
C LYS A 261 -8.72 -9.04 9.82
N PHE A 262 -8.92 -8.01 10.64
CA PHE A 262 -8.09 -6.80 10.64
C PHE A 262 -7.04 -6.75 11.75
N GLY A 263 -7.03 -7.72 12.67
CA GLY A 263 -6.02 -7.85 13.73
C GLY A 263 -6.11 -6.77 14.81
N ARG A 264 -7.26 -6.10 14.94
CA ARG A 264 -7.50 -5.03 15.93
C ARG A 264 -8.98 -4.94 16.28
N THR A 265 -9.30 -4.38 17.45
CA THR A 265 -10.69 -4.08 17.84
C THR A 265 -11.27 -2.97 16.98
N TYR A 266 -12.55 -3.07 16.65
CA TYR A 266 -13.27 -2.04 15.90
C TYR A 266 -13.38 -0.73 16.69
N ASN A 267 -12.96 0.39 16.08
CA ASN A 267 -13.16 1.74 16.61
C ASN A 267 -14.14 2.53 15.74
N HIS A 268 -15.37 2.74 16.23
CA HIS A 268 -16.39 3.44 15.46
C HIS A 268 -16.06 4.91 15.15
N SER A 269 -15.22 5.57 15.96
CA SER A 269 -14.75 6.94 15.69
C SER A 269 -13.72 7.01 14.56
N SER A 270 -13.18 5.87 14.12
CA SER A 270 -12.27 5.79 12.98
C SER A 270 -13.07 5.55 11.69
N GLU A 271 -13.08 6.53 10.79
CA GLU A 271 -13.68 6.40 9.45
C GLU A 271 -13.08 5.22 8.67
N GLN A 272 -11.77 4.97 8.81
CA GLN A 272 -11.12 3.81 8.20
C GLN A 272 -11.73 2.50 8.72
N ASP A 273 -12.05 2.41 10.00
CA ASP A 273 -12.67 1.21 10.57
C ASP A 273 -14.13 1.09 10.15
N GLN A 274 -14.88 2.20 10.03
CA GLN A 274 -16.23 2.20 9.46
C GLN A 274 -16.23 1.59 8.05
N VAL A 275 -15.30 2.01 7.19
CA VAL A 275 -15.15 1.47 5.83
C VAL A 275 -14.70 0.01 5.85
N ALA A 276 -13.76 -0.35 6.74
CA ALA A 276 -13.28 -1.73 6.88
C ALA A 276 -14.38 -2.70 7.35
N LEU A 277 -15.25 -2.27 8.27
CA LEU A 277 -16.37 -3.07 8.74
C LEU A 277 -17.44 -3.23 7.66
N GLY A 278 -17.83 -2.14 6.99
CA GLY A 278 -18.79 -2.21 5.89
C GLY A 278 -18.26 -3.08 4.73
N GLY A 279 -16.97 -2.96 4.39
CA GLY A 279 -16.34 -3.82 3.39
C GLY A 279 -16.28 -5.30 3.79
N LEU A 280 -16.05 -5.61 5.06
CA LEU A 280 -16.11 -6.99 5.56
C LEU A 280 -17.51 -7.60 5.41
N ILE A 281 -18.54 -6.85 5.80
CA ILE A 281 -19.93 -7.30 5.68
C ILE A 281 -20.27 -7.50 4.21
N LEU A 282 -19.95 -6.53 3.34
CA LEU A 282 -20.27 -6.60 1.92
C LEU A 282 -19.57 -7.77 1.22
N ASP A 283 -18.28 -8.01 1.47
CA ASP A 283 -17.55 -9.17 0.90
C ASP A 283 -18.17 -10.51 1.35
N GLU A 284 -18.64 -10.61 2.60
CA GLU A 284 -19.39 -11.77 3.07
C GLU A 284 -20.71 -11.93 2.29
N LYS A 285 -21.49 -10.86 2.11
CA LYS A 285 -22.76 -10.94 1.36
C LYS A 285 -22.53 -11.32 -0.10
N ILE A 286 -21.53 -10.74 -0.76
CA ILE A 286 -21.18 -11.09 -2.14
C ILE A 286 -20.81 -12.57 -2.24
N SER A 287 -19.97 -13.05 -1.32
CA SER A 287 -19.53 -14.45 -1.29
C SER A 287 -20.70 -15.41 -1.02
N ARG A 288 -21.60 -15.06 -0.09
CA ARG A 288 -22.73 -15.90 0.31
C ARG A 288 -23.85 -15.94 -0.72
N PHE A 289 -24.13 -14.83 -1.39
CA PHE A 289 -25.25 -14.69 -2.33
C PHE A 289 -24.83 -14.71 -3.81
N GLY A 290 -23.54 -14.96 -4.06
CA GLY A 290 -23.00 -15.39 -5.36
C GLY A 290 -22.83 -14.30 -6.42
N SER A 291 -23.13 -13.04 -6.11
CA SER A 291 -22.92 -11.91 -7.04
C SER A 291 -22.79 -10.58 -6.30
N ILE A 292 -22.17 -9.58 -6.94
CA ILE A 292 -22.15 -8.20 -6.44
C ILE A 292 -23.58 -7.69 -6.22
N TYR A 293 -24.46 -7.91 -7.20
CA TYR A 293 -25.84 -7.43 -7.12
C TYR A 293 -26.57 -7.96 -5.89
N ASN A 294 -26.56 -9.27 -5.68
CA ASN A 294 -27.21 -9.86 -4.51
C ASN A 294 -26.49 -9.48 -3.21
N GLY A 295 -25.17 -9.33 -3.26
CA GLY A 295 -24.39 -8.82 -2.12
C GLY A 295 -24.84 -7.43 -1.68
N LEU A 296 -25.03 -6.50 -2.62
CA LEU A 296 -25.55 -5.16 -2.36
C LEU A 296 -26.99 -5.18 -1.86
N LEU A 297 -27.84 -6.01 -2.46
CA LEU A 297 -29.24 -6.17 -2.04
C LEU A 297 -29.30 -6.61 -0.57
N HIS A 298 -28.53 -7.63 -0.18
CA HIS A 298 -28.52 -8.15 1.19
C HIS A 298 -27.66 -7.32 2.16
N TYR A 299 -26.74 -6.50 1.66
CA TYR A 299 -26.04 -5.50 2.47
C TYR A 299 -27.00 -4.44 2.98
N ASN A 300 -27.84 -3.88 2.10
CA ASN A 300 -28.84 -2.87 2.47
C ASN A 300 -30.09 -3.48 3.11
N GLY A 301 -30.52 -4.64 2.61
CA GLY A 301 -31.77 -5.31 3.01
C GLY A 301 -31.68 -6.25 4.21
N GLY A 302 -30.49 -6.75 4.52
CA GLY A 302 -30.31 -7.93 5.34
C GLY A 302 -30.64 -9.23 4.58
N ASP A 303 -30.30 -10.36 5.20
CA ASP A 303 -30.41 -11.69 4.56
C ASP A 303 -31.86 -12.11 4.28
N ASN A 304 -32.82 -11.59 5.05
CA ASN A 304 -34.25 -11.95 4.97
C ASN A 304 -35.12 -10.81 4.41
N TRP A 305 -34.53 -9.92 3.60
CA TRP A 305 -35.26 -8.78 3.03
C TRP A 305 -36.49 -9.20 2.21
N TYR A 306 -37.54 -8.38 2.27
CA TYR A 306 -38.71 -8.47 1.42
C TYR A 306 -39.24 -7.06 1.08
N PRO A 307 -39.94 -6.86 -0.05
CA PRO A 307 -40.53 -5.56 -0.39
C PRO A 307 -41.47 -5.05 0.70
N GLY A 308 -41.19 -3.85 1.22
CA GLY A 308 -41.93 -3.24 2.34
C GLY A 308 -41.30 -3.45 3.72
N ALA A 309 -40.16 -4.15 3.82
CA ALA A 309 -39.37 -4.21 5.05
C ALA A 309 -38.90 -2.81 5.49
N THR A 310 -38.70 -2.63 6.80
CA THR A 310 -38.24 -1.37 7.40
C THR A 310 -36.94 -1.56 8.17
N ASP A 311 -36.11 -0.52 8.20
CA ASP A 311 -34.86 -0.50 8.94
C ASP A 311 -35.09 -0.24 10.45
N SER A 312 -34.00 -0.20 11.23
CA SER A 312 -34.09 0.03 12.68
C SER A 312 -34.60 1.42 13.06
N TYR A 313 -34.65 2.35 12.09
CA TYR A 313 -35.19 3.71 12.23
C TYR A 313 -36.63 3.82 11.73
N GLY A 314 -37.26 2.71 11.31
CA GLY A 314 -38.62 2.69 10.78
C GLY A 314 -38.76 3.22 9.36
N ARG A 315 -37.66 3.37 8.62
CA ARG A 315 -37.68 3.83 7.23
C ARG A 315 -37.86 2.64 6.28
N PRO A 316 -38.58 2.78 5.16
CA PRO A 316 -38.69 1.72 4.15
C PRO A 316 -37.33 1.35 3.57
N ILE A 317 -37.05 0.05 3.46
CA ILE A 317 -35.85 -0.48 2.83
C ILE A 317 -36.13 -0.82 1.37
N LEU A 318 -35.59 -0.03 0.44
CA LEU A 318 -35.69 -0.24 -1.00
C LEU A 318 -34.43 -0.93 -1.55
N ALA A 319 -34.20 -2.19 -1.15
CA ALA A 319 -32.93 -2.88 -1.40
C ALA A 319 -32.64 -3.19 -2.87
N ASP A 320 -33.67 -3.47 -3.66
CA ASP A 320 -33.58 -3.63 -5.11
C ASP A 320 -33.15 -2.33 -5.80
N GLN A 321 -33.77 -1.20 -5.42
CA GLN A 321 -33.43 0.12 -5.96
C GLN A 321 -32.02 0.54 -5.53
N TYR A 322 -31.64 0.24 -4.28
CA TYR A 322 -30.30 0.45 -3.78
C TYR A 322 -29.27 -0.33 -4.61
N ALA A 323 -29.45 -1.64 -4.78
CA ALA A 323 -28.53 -2.49 -5.51
C ALA A 323 -28.38 -2.03 -6.97
N ASN A 324 -29.48 -1.69 -7.63
CA ASN A 324 -29.47 -1.12 -8.98
C ASN A 324 -28.62 0.17 -9.06
N ALA A 325 -28.84 1.12 -8.16
CA ALA A 325 -28.17 2.41 -8.18
C ALA A 325 -26.66 2.30 -7.87
N VAL A 326 -26.30 1.49 -6.86
CA VAL A 326 -24.90 1.28 -6.49
C VAL A 326 -24.16 0.51 -7.56
N TYR A 327 -24.77 -0.55 -8.11
CA TYR A 327 -24.15 -1.33 -9.18
C TYR A 327 -23.90 -0.49 -10.45
N ALA A 328 -24.87 0.36 -10.83
CA ALA A 328 -24.69 1.29 -11.94
C ALA A 328 -23.54 2.29 -11.71
N THR A 329 -23.41 2.81 -10.48
CA THR A 329 -22.29 3.71 -10.11
C THR A 329 -20.95 2.98 -10.15
N TYR A 330 -20.89 1.75 -9.61
CA TYR A 330 -19.71 0.88 -9.66
C TYR A 330 -19.25 0.62 -11.11
N GLN A 331 -20.18 0.29 -12.01
CA GLN A 331 -19.89 0.12 -13.43
C GLN A 331 -19.40 1.42 -14.07
N GLY A 332 -19.99 2.56 -13.71
CA GLY A 332 -19.55 3.89 -14.15
C GLY A 332 -18.13 4.27 -13.69
N TYR A 333 -17.66 3.69 -12.57
CA TYR A 333 -16.29 3.80 -12.10
C TYR A 333 -15.31 2.84 -12.80
N GLY A 334 -15.79 2.03 -13.73
CA GLY A 334 -14.98 1.05 -14.47
C GLY A 334 -14.84 -0.30 -13.76
N GLY A 335 -15.72 -0.61 -12.81
CA GLY A 335 -15.79 -1.90 -12.15
C GLY A 335 -16.05 -3.04 -13.13
N LYS A 336 -15.35 -4.17 -12.96
CA LYS A 336 -15.31 -5.23 -13.98
C LYS A 336 -15.96 -6.55 -13.60
N ASN A 337 -16.12 -6.90 -12.32
CA ASN A 337 -16.82 -8.13 -11.90
C ASN A 337 -17.05 -8.21 -10.39
#